data_AF-A0A0Q4B7A4-F1
#
_entry.id   AF-A0A0Q4B7A4-F1
#
_cell.length_a   1.000
_cell.length_b   1.000
_cell.length_c   1.000
_cell.angle_alpha   90.00
_cell.angle_beta   90.00
_cell.angle_gamma   90.00
#
_symmetry.space_group_name_H-M   'P 1'
#
loop_
_entity.id
_entity.type
_entity.pdbx_description
1 polymer ?
#
loop_
_entity_poly.entity_id
_entity_poly.type
_entity_poly.pdbx_seq_one_letter_code
_entity_poly.pdbx_strand_id
1 'polypeptide(L)'
;MKQSYIYGLLGLGLLCQLCGMAKAQQLPPAAPIPYYRDSTTGRLYWNKHIPLYVSLSPNADGSGGTVLQSHRTPQWGFPFYLDTEGVNYIRTRWAVDTATRRAVQPPTEILWEVYADGRPPESRIAVLPHVVLKDGRIAVNAEATATLTSRDAVSGVGATYYSLNGTDYQPYSAPFAVPQEGECTIAYFAEDHVGNREALRTYQLLVDRSAPTTECILLGMVLTDNTVAKHTQIRLQPRDAYSGVRQTRYRLDSGAWVLYPPRTPIPLLKVPDGPHLLEFQSEDYVGNVEPVQQFRFYLDAIPPITISDVLGDRFVVGDKTFFSGRTKMKITAVDNRSGVKEVLYSVDGGPFEQYQEPFYMPNRPGWHTVRYYSLDSTENRTESRDNQQFLEYRMKVDKIYVDLSGPTISYSLSGETFTRNDTTFVSPRTTVTLRGSDAESGLNRLVYTIDNGAWEKSYSAPFDLQGLSSGFHRVEYIGYDNVENRNTKTFEVLVDNTPPTFGFELSVAPYQERKGADGEPIYPADAKIYLTAQDGLTGIRSLQYSLNGKPLTSYTKPFGGLERGKNRLLVRVEDLVGNVHEEMRFIEAY
;
A
#
# COMPACT_ATOMS: atom_id res chain seq x y z
N MET A 1 -21.30 38.91 -59.07
CA MET A 1 -22.77 39.05 -59.24
C MET A 1 -23.35 39.38 -57.86
N LYS A 2 -24.18 40.43 -57.71
CA LYS A 2 -24.96 40.85 -56.49
C LYS A 2 -24.28 40.70 -55.09
N GLN A 3 -23.84 41.79 -54.47
CA GLN A 3 -24.59 42.61 -53.46
C GLN A 3 -24.82 41.88 -52.12
N SER A 4 -24.23 42.31 -50.98
CA SER A 4 -24.65 43.44 -50.10
C SER A 4 -25.98 43.13 -49.35
N TYR A 5 -26.19 43.34 -48.04
CA TYR A 5 -25.60 44.24 -47.01
C TYR A 5 -25.57 43.51 -45.61
N ILE A 6 -25.41 44.08 -44.38
CA ILE A 6 -25.34 45.46 -43.84
C ILE A 6 -24.51 45.51 -42.51
N TYR A 7 -24.57 46.63 -41.75
CA TYR A 7 -23.89 46.92 -40.47
C TYR A 7 -24.22 46.00 -39.27
N GLY A 8 -23.31 45.98 -38.28
CA GLY A 8 -23.56 45.46 -36.92
C GLY A 8 -22.52 45.94 -35.89
N LEU A 9 -22.68 47.15 -35.34
CA LEU A 9 -21.90 47.62 -34.18
C LEU A 9 -22.49 47.05 -32.88
N LEU A 10 -21.71 46.27 -32.10
CA LEU A 10 -21.93 45.97 -30.67
C LEU A 10 -20.73 45.13 -30.18
N GLY A 11 -20.12 45.45 -29.02
CA GLY A 11 -19.04 44.60 -28.49
C GLY A 11 -18.06 45.18 -27.46
N LEU A 12 -17.98 46.51 -27.25
CA LEU A 12 -17.20 47.05 -26.12
C LEU A 12 -17.94 46.81 -24.79
N GLY A 13 -17.80 45.61 -24.25
CA GLY A 13 -18.30 45.24 -22.93
C GLY A 13 -17.56 45.96 -21.82
N LEU A 14 -18.32 46.46 -20.83
CA LEU A 14 -17.85 47.27 -19.72
C LEU A 14 -16.65 46.66 -18.97
N LEU A 15 -15.48 47.30 -19.10
CA LEU A 15 -14.52 47.41 -18.00
C LEU A 15 -14.83 48.70 -17.23
N CYS A 16 -16.07 48.79 -16.73
CA CYS A 16 -16.51 49.93 -15.93
C CYS A 16 -15.88 49.84 -14.54
N GLN A 17 -15.40 50.98 -14.05
CA GLN A 17 -14.58 51.07 -12.85
C GLN A 17 -15.31 50.54 -11.61
N LEU A 18 -14.82 49.47 -11.00
CA LEU A 18 -14.94 49.26 -9.55
C LEU A 18 -13.92 50.14 -8.80
N CYS A 19 -13.89 51.43 -9.15
CA CYS A 19 -13.47 52.47 -8.23
C CYS A 19 -14.56 52.54 -7.15
N GLY A 20 -14.43 51.71 -6.13
CA GLY A 20 -15.16 51.90 -4.89
C GLY A 20 -14.88 53.32 -4.42
N MET A 21 -15.88 54.19 -4.47
CA MET A 21 -15.70 55.58 -4.07
C MET A 21 -15.35 55.60 -2.59
N ALA A 22 -14.06 55.81 -2.30
CA ALA A 22 -13.58 56.06 -0.95
C ALA A 22 -14.35 57.26 -0.42
N LYS A 23 -15.33 56.97 0.45
CA LYS A 23 -16.24 57.96 1.04
C LYS A 23 -15.36 58.99 1.72
N ALA A 24 -15.25 60.19 1.13
CA ALA A 24 -14.33 61.23 1.60
C ALA A 24 -14.65 61.49 3.08
N GLN A 25 -13.80 60.99 3.97
CA GLN A 25 -14.18 60.90 5.37
C GLN A 25 -14.25 62.28 5.94
N GLN A 26 -15.47 62.66 6.33
CA GLN A 26 -15.70 63.89 7.05
C GLN A 26 -15.00 63.75 8.40
N LEU A 27 -13.87 64.45 8.56
CA LEU A 27 -13.26 64.66 9.87
C LEU A 27 -14.37 65.14 10.83
N PRO A 28 -14.28 64.83 12.14
CA PRO A 28 -15.13 65.44 13.14
C PRO A 28 -15.27 66.95 12.88
N PRO A 29 -16.45 67.56 13.10
CA PRO A 29 -16.57 69.02 13.02
C PRO A 29 -15.57 69.61 14.03
N ALA A 30 -14.65 70.46 13.55
CA ALA A 30 -13.78 71.20 14.47
C ALA A 30 -14.68 72.04 15.36
N ALA A 31 -14.64 71.80 16.67
CA ALA A 31 -15.45 72.56 17.59
C ALA A 31 -14.93 74.01 17.58
N PRO A 32 -15.72 75.02 17.18
CA PRO A 32 -15.29 76.40 17.24
C PRO A 32 -15.32 76.83 18.71
N ILE A 33 -14.22 76.53 19.41
CA ILE A 33 -13.91 76.99 20.76
C ILE A 33 -13.01 78.21 20.59
N PRO A 34 -13.55 79.42 20.40
CA PRO A 34 -12.74 80.60 20.05
C PRO A 34 -11.75 81.01 21.13
N TYR A 35 -11.99 80.56 22.37
CA TYR A 35 -11.12 80.76 23.51
C TYR A 35 -11.20 79.59 24.48
N TYR A 36 -10.11 79.37 25.19
CA TYR A 36 -10.02 78.44 26.31
C TYR A 36 -9.57 79.21 27.55
N ARG A 37 -10.17 78.93 28.71
CA ARG A 37 -9.65 79.42 29.99
C ARG A 37 -9.17 78.25 30.82
N ASP A 38 -7.87 78.21 31.06
CA ASP A 38 -7.22 77.24 31.94
C ASP A 38 -7.77 77.40 33.36
N SER A 39 -8.35 76.32 33.90
CA SER A 39 -8.97 76.30 35.23
C SER A 39 -7.97 76.27 36.39
N THR A 40 -6.69 75.98 36.12
CA THR A 40 -5.60 75.91 37.08
C THR A 40 -4.80 77.21 37.12
N THR A 41 -4.42 77.77 35.96
CA THR A 41 -3.66 79.03 35.90
C THR A 41 -4.52 80.28 35.72
N GLY A 42 -5.81 80.12 35.37
CA GLY A 42 -6.73 81.22 35.07
C GLY A 42 -6.49 81.90 33.72
N ARG A 43 -5.45 81.53 32.98
CA ARG A 43 -5.06 82.13 31.69
C ARG A 43 -6.14 82.00 30.63
N LEU A 44 -6.35 83.07 29.87
CA LEU A 44 -7.21 83.09 28.69
C LEU A 44 -6.36 82.87 27.44
N TYR A 45 -6.59 81.74 26.77
CA TYR A 45 -6.07 81.42 25.45
C TYR A 45 -7.12 81.79 24.39
N TRP A 46 -6.69 82.27 23.23
CA TRP A 46 -7.57 82.72 22.13
C TRP A 46 -7.05 82.22 20.79
N ASN A 47 -7.93 81.70 19.93
CA ASN A 47 -7.52 81.28 18.59
C ASN A 47 -7.08 82.50 17.77
N LYS A 48 -5.80 82.57 17.41
CA LYS A 48 -5.20 83.73 16.75
C LYS A 48 -5.86 84.08 15.41
N HIS A 49 -6.46 83.09 14.74
CA HIS A 49 -7.13 83.25 13.45
C HIS A 49 -8.59 83.70 13.56
N ILE A 50 -9.12 83.86 14.80
CA ILE A 50 -10.51 84.27 15.06
C ILE A 50 -10.55 85.76 15.49
N PRO A 51 -11.45 86.57 14.90
CA PRO A 51 -11.53 88.01 15.17
C PRO A 51 -11.84 88.34 16.64
N LEU A 52 -11.08 89.27 17.21
CA LEU A 52 -11.25 89.77 18.57
C LEU A 52 -11.89 91.16 18.57
N TYR A 53 -12.71 91.39 19.60
CA TYR A 53 -13.47 92.63 19.83
C TYR A 53 -13.31 93.06 21.29
N VAL A 54 -13.13 94.36 21.54
CA VAL A 54 -13.10 94.92 22.91
C VAL A 54 -14.37 95.72 23.16
N SER A 55 -15.16 95.28 24.14
CA SER A 55 -16.29 96.04 24.67
C SER A 55 -15.96 96.70 26.01
N LEU A 56 -16.58 97.85 26.27
CA LEU A 56 -16.63 98.46 27.59
C LEU A 56 -18.06 98.37 28.10
N SER A 57 -18.22 97.91 29.34
CA SER A 57 -19.51 97.75 30.02
C SER A 57 -19.47 98.43 31.40
N PRO A 58 -20.57 99.07 31.85
CA PRO A 58 -20.72 99.51 33.23
C PRO A 58 -20.99 98.34 34.20
N ASN A 59 -21.41 97.18 33.69
CA ASN A 59 -21.86 96.03 34.47
C ASN A 59 -20.87 94.86 34.36
N ALA A 60 -20.63 94.16 35.47
CA ALA A 60 -19.64 93.08 35.56
C ALA A 60 -20.00 91.81 34.76
N ASP A 61 -21.26 91.66 34.34
CA ASP A 61 -21.74 90.61 33.44
C ASP A 61 -21.59 90.98 31.94
N GLY A 62 -21.09 92.18 31.64
CA GLY A 62 -20.98 92.71 30.27
C GLY A 62 -22.25 93.36 29.72
N SER A 63 -23.37 93.34 30.45
CA SER A 63 -24.65 93.90 29.99
C SER A 63 -24.60 95.42 29.88
N GLY A 64 -25.34 95.98 28.90
CA GLY A 64 -25.33 97.42 28.62
C GLY A 64 -24.00 97.96 28.07
N GLY A 65 -23.07 97.08 27.69
CA GLY A 65 -21.79 97.47 27.09
C GLY A 65 -21.87 97.89 25.62
N THR A 66 -20.81 98.55 25.15
CA THR A 66 -20.63 98.97 23.76
C THR A 66 -19.25 98.55 23.26
N VAL A 67 -19.12 98.25 21.96
CA VAL A 67 -17.88 97.74 21.35
C VAL A 67 -17.06 98.89 20.77
N LEU A 68 -15.76 98.93 21.10
CA LEU A 68 -14.87 100.01 20.72
C LEU A 68 -14.57 100.03 19.21
N GLN A 69 -14.35 101.25 18.69
CA GLN A 69 -14.03 101.53 17.30
C GLN A 69 -12.74 102.36 17.23
N SER A 70 -11.80 101.99 16.35
CA SER A 70 -10.59 102.79 16.15
C SER A 70 -10.84 103.91 15.13
N HIS A 71 -10.96 105.15 15.60
CA HIS A 71 -11.08 106.31 14.71
C HIS A 71 -9.77 106.66 13.96
N ARG A 72 -8.61 106.13 14.40
CA ARG A 72 -7.31 106.39 13.75
C ARG A 72 -6.88 105.28 12.79
N THR A 73 -7.35 104.06 13.00
CA THR A 73 -7.00 102.85 12.24
C THR A 73 -8.21 101.93 12.07
N PRO A 74 -9.36 102.42 11.55
CA PRO A 74 -10.61 101.64 11.50
C PRO A 74 -10.43 100.30 10.77
N GLN A 75 -9.64 100.28 9.69
CA GLN A 75 -9.37 99.10 8.86
C GLN A 75 -8.60 97.96 9.57
N TRP A 76 -8.07 98.19 10.78
CA TRP A 76 -7.37 97.18 11.58
C TRP A 76 -7.87 97.10 13.04
N GLY A 77 -8.86 97.92 13.41
CA GLY A 77 -9.32 98.05 14.79
C GLY A 77 -10.65 97.38 15.09
N PHE A 78 -11.40 96.94 14.07
CA PHE A 78 -12.71 96.32 14.24
C PHE A 78 -13.07 95.41 13.04
N PRO A 79 -13.01 94.07 13.17
CA PRO A 79 -12.29 93.36 14.23
C PRO A 79 -10.78 93.63 14.18
N PHE A 80 -10.06 93.20 15.22
CA PHE A 80 -8.61 93.04 15.16
C PHE A 80 -8.22 91.58 15.45
N TYR A 81 -6.95 91.26 15.21
CA TYR A 81 -6.36 89.95 15.46
C TYR A 81 -5.09 90.13 16.29
N LEU A 82 -4.67 89.08 16.99
CA LEU A 82 -3.43 89.08 17.75
C LEU A 82 -2.25 88.81 16.79
N ASP A 83 -1.16 89.56 16.90
CA ASP A 83 -0.08 89.58 15.90
C ASP A 83 1.01 88.53 16.18
N THR A 84 1.26 88.26 17.46
CA THR A 84 2.26 87.34 18.00
C THR A 84 1.62 86.04 18.50
N GLU A 85 2.43 84.99 18.69
CA GLU A 85 2.00 83.78 19.43
C GLU A 85 2.29 83.97 20.92
N GLY A 86 1.52 83.34 21.79
CA GLY A 86 1.66 83.46 23.24
C GLY A 86 1.13 84.79 23.77
N VAL A 87 1.74 85.31 24.84
CA VAL A 87 1.15 86.41 25.62
C VAL A 87 1.09 87.74 24.84
N ASN A 88 -0.14 88.16 24.56
CA ASN A 88 -0.51 89.48 24.07
C ASN A 88 -1.14 90.28 25.22
N TYR A 89 -1.07 91.61 25.15
CA TYR A 89 -1.59 92.50 26.20
C TYR A 89 -2.56 93.55 25.65
N ILE A 90 -3.81 93.49 26.09
CA ILE A 90 -4.71 94.66 26.06
C ILE A 90 -4.30 95.54 27.24
N ARG A 91 -4.24 96.87 27.09
CA ARG A 91 -3.77 97.75 28.16
C ARG A 91 -4.39 99.14 28.23
N THR A 92 -4.43 99.72 29.42
CA THR A 92 -4.56 101.17 29.62
C THR A 92 -3.25 101.76 30.14
N ARG A 93 -2.97 103.02 29.78
CA ARG A 93 -1.66 103.63 30.05
C ARG A 93 -1.34 103.74 31.54
N TRP A 94 -2.29 104.16 32.39
CA TRP A 94 -2.06 104.30 33.83
C TRP A 94 -3.24 103.73 34.62
N ALA A 95 -2.93 102.96 35.66
CA ALA A 95 -3.89 102.40 36.59
C ALA A 95 -4.55 103.49 37.45
N VAL A 96 -5.82 103.29 37.75
CA VAL A 96 -6.62 104.13 38.64
C VAL A 96 -7.08 103.26 39.80
N ASP A 97 -6.79 103.69 41.03
CA ASP A 97 -7.21 103.03 42.25
C ASP A 97 -8.76 103.04 42.36
N THR A 98 -9.35 101.88 42.62
CA THR A 98 -10.80 101.67 42.48
C THR A 98 -11.61 102.30 43.62
N ALA A 99 -11.00 102.54 44.78
CA ALA A 99 -11.66 103.17 45.93
C ALA A 99 -11.59 104.71 45.85
N THR A 100 -10.42 105.26 45.56
CA THR A 100 -10.13 106.70 45.55
C THR A 100 -10.36 107.39 44.20
N ARG A 101 -10.43 106.61 43.12
CA ARG A 101 -10.57 107.08 41.72
C ARG A 101 -9.42 107.98 41.26
N ARG A 102 -8.22 107.80 41.85
CA ARG A 102 -6.99 108.54 41.51
C ARG A 102 -5.97 107.63 40.82
N ALA A 103 -5.09 108.22 40.00
CA ALA A 103 -4.02 107.48 39.35
C ALA A 103 -3.03 106.90 40.37
N VAL A 104 -2.66 105.63 40.21
CA VAL A 104 -1.68 104.93 41.05
C VAL A 104 -0.30 105.59 40.93
N GLN A 105 0.47 105.58 42.03
CA GLN A 105 1.85 106.06 42.08
C GLN A 105 2.77 104.97 42.67
N PRO A 106 3.92 104.65 42.04
CA PRO A 106 4.38 105.16 40.73
C PRO A 106 3.43 104.79 39.58
N PRO A 107 3.53 105.45 38.41
CA PRO A 107 2.64 105.19 37.29
C PRO A 107 2.82 103.77 36.72
N THR A 108 1.80 102.94 36.89
CA THR A 108 1.76 101.53 36.48
C THR A 108 0.71 101.34 35.39
N GLU A 109 1.00 100.61 34.31
CA GLU A 109 0.00 100.28 33.29
C GLU A 109 -0.98 99.21 33.81
N ILE A 110 -2.24 99.21 33.36
CA ILE A 110 -3.11 98.03 33.54
C ILE A 110 -2.90 97.14 32.33
N LEU A 111 -2.56 95.87 32.57
CA LEU A 111 -2.35 94.86 31.54
C LEU A 111 -3.40 93.74 31.70
N TRP A 112 -4.03 93.33 30.61
CA TRP A 112 -4.86 92.14 30.52
C TRP A 112 -4.24 91.16 29.53
N GLU A 113 -3.80 90.01 30.03
CA GLU A 113 -3.16 88.95 29.24
C GLU A 113 -4.18 88.17 28.41
N VAL A 114 -3.87 87.99 27.13
CA VAL A 114 -4.53 87.06 26.22
C VAL A 114 -3.46 86.25 25.51
N TYR A 115 -3.47 84.93 25.65
CA TYR A 115 -2.48 84.04 25.06
C TYR A 115 -2.97 83.62 23.67
N ALA A 116 -2.44 84.27 22.64
CA ALA A 116 -2.75 83.95 21.26
C ALA A 116 -2.19 82.59 20.88
N ASP A 117 -3.02 81.73 20.31
CA ASP A 117 -2.57 80.45 19.75
C ASP A 117 -3.10 80.28 18.34
N GLY A 118 -2.19 80.31 17.36
CA GLY A 118 -2.48 80.02 15.96
C GLY A 118 -1.81 78.74 15.45
N ARG A 119 -1.28 77.89 16.34
CA ARG A 119 -0.49 76.70 15.97
C ARG A 119 -1.27 75.43 16.29
N PRO A 120 -1.38 74.47 15.34
CA PRO A 120 -1.92 73.16 15.68
C PRO A 120 -0.91 72.32 16.46
N PRO A 121 -1.35 71.33 17.24
CA PRO A 121 -0.47 70.37 17.89
C PRO A 121 0.37 69.53 16.91
N GLU A 122 1.38 68.84 17.41
CA GLU A 122 2.06 67.74 16.72
C GLU A 122 1.75 66.38 17.37
N SER A 123 1.19 65.43 16.60
CA SER A 123 1.07 64.03 17.02
C SER A 123 2.16 63.11 16.47
N ARG A 124 2.47 62.04 17.21
CA ARG A 124 3.31 60.92 16.77
C ARG A 124 2.69 59.59 17.22
N ILE A 125 2.80 58.58 16.35
CA ILE A 125 2.41 57.19 16.64
C ILE A 125 3.64 56.30 16.86
N ALA A 126 3.51 55.31 17.75
CA ALA A 126 4.39 54.16 17.84
C ALA A 126 3.53 52.89 17.91
N VAL A 127 3.87 51.87 17.12
CA VAL A 127 3.20 50.56 17.14
C VAL A 127 4.22 49.50 17.53
N LEU A 128 3.94 48.73 18.59
CA LEU A 128 4.90 47.78 19.18
C LEU A 128 4.20 46.52 19.73
N PRO A 129 4.81 45.32 19.62
CA PRO A 129 6.02 45.03 18.82
C PRO A 129 5.77 45.17 17.30
N HIS A 130 6.85 45.41 16.54
CA HIS A 130 6.82 45.39 15.09
C HIS A 130 8.16 44.87 14.53
N VAL A 131 8.16 44.44 13.28
CA VAL A 131 9.34 44.03 12.51
C VAL A 131 9.33 44.74 11.17
N VAL A 132 10.50 45.19 10.69
CA VAL A 132 10.63 45.76 9.35
C VAL A 132 10.97 44.63 8.38
N LEU A 133 10.09 44.42 7.40
CA LEU A 133 10.25 43.40 6.36
C LEU A 133 11.32 43.81 5.33
N LYS A 134 11.77 42.84 4.52
CA LYS A 134 12.84 43.03 3.52
C LYS A 134 12.47 43.99 2.37
N ASP A 135 11.18 44.27 2.20
CA ASP A 135 10.64 45.26 1.26
C ASP A 135 10.46 46.67 1.88
N GLY A 136 10.76 46.81 3.17
CA GLY A 136 10.61 48.05 3.93
C GLY A 136 9.25 48.26 4.61
N ARG A 137 8.26 47.36 4.42
CA ARG A 137 6.98 47.44 5.14
C ARG A 137 7.18 47.11 6.62
N ILE A 138 6.40 47.76 7.48
CA ILE A 138 6.33 47.47 8.91
C ILE A 138 5.26 46.39 9.12
N ALA A 139 5.62 45.27 9.72
CA ALA A 139 4.70 44.17 10.03
C ALA A 139 4.54 43.96 11.54
N VAL A 140 3.37 43.51 11.97
CA VAL A 140 3.02 43.32 13.39
C VAL A 140 2.22 42.03 13.61
N ASN A 141 2.33 41.44 14.80
CA ASN A 141 1.53 40.29 15.22
C ASN A 141 0.24 40.71 15.95
N ALA A 142 -0.54 39.72 16.42
CA ALA A 142 -1.77 39.92 17.17
C ALA A 142 -1.61 40.59 18.56
N GLU A 143 -0.38 40.75 19.07
CA GLU A 143 -0.08 41.36 20.38
C GLU A 143 0.21 42.87 20.27
N ALA A 144 0.30 43.39 19.04
CA ALA A 144 0.76 44.75 18.80
C ALA A 144 -0.26 45.83 19.19
N THR A 145 0.26 46.83 19.91
CA THR A 145 -0.49 48.00 20.37
C THR A 145 0.04 49.28 19.75
N ALA A 146 -0.87 50.16 19.35
CA ALA A 146 -0.61 51.48 18.86
C ALA A 146 -0.78 52.51 19.98
N THR A 147 0.25 53.31 20.21
CA THR A 147 0.28 54.41 21.17
C THR A 147 0.42 55.73 20.42
N LEU A 148 -0.47 56.69 20.69
CA LEU A 148 -0.36 58.06 20.22
C LEU A 148 0.19 58.97 21.32
N THR A 149 1.03 59.91 20.92
CA THR A 149 1.57 60.97 21.78
C THR A 149 1.49 62.30 21.04
N SER A 150 0.84 63.28 21.67
CA SER A 150 0.54 64.58 21.06
C SER A 150 1.05 65.70 21.95
N ARG A 151 1.54 66.79 21.36
CA ARG A 151 2.05 67.96 22.09
C ARG A 151 1.62 69.23 21.41
N ASP A 152 1.27 70.22 22.21
CA ASP A 152 1.13 71.61 21.80
C ASP A 152 2.09 72.51 22.61
N ALA A 153 2.37 73.71 22.11
CA ALA A 153 3.30 74.68 22.66
C ALA A 153 2.66 75.89 23.38
N VAL A 154 1.34 76.12 23.26
CA VAL A 154 0.67 77.31 23.82
C VAL A 154 -0.60 76.97 24.60
N SER A 155 -1.73 76.64 23.96
CA SER A 155 -3.01 76.39 24.64
C SER A 155 -3.17 74.97 25.21
N GLY A 156 -2.33 74.03 24.77
CA GLY A 156 -2.34 72.63 25.18
C GLY A 156 -3.26 71.77 24.31
N VAL A 157 -2.96 70.46 24.24
CA VAL A 157 -3.77 69.50 23.47
C VAL A 157 -5.13 69.31 24.13
N GLY A 158 -6.21 69.65 23.42
CA GLY A 158 -7.58 69.42 23.86
C GLY A 158 -8.08 68.02 23.50
N ALA A 159 -7.71 67.51 22.33
CA ALA A 159 -8.07 66.16 21.90
C ALA A 159 -7.05 65.56 20.92
N THR A 160 -7.07 64.22 20.79
CA THR A 160 -6.39 63.48 19.73
C THR A 160 -7.36 62.43 19.20
N TYR A 161 -7.41 62.27 17.89
CA TYR A 161 -8.35 61.39 17.20
C TYR A 161 -7.61 60.41 16.29
N TYR A 162 -8.17 59.22 16.12
CA TYR A 162 -7.64 58.20 15.21
C TYR A 162 -8.77 57.45 14.48
N SER A 163 -8.42 56.86 13.34
CA SER A 163 -9.25 56.00 12.50
C SER A 163 -8.44 54.79 12.05
N LEU A 164 -9.10 53.65 11.90
CA LEU A 164 -8.53 52.41 11.40
C LEU A 164 -9.16 52.09 10.04
N ASN A 165 -8.37 51.92 8.99
CA ASN A 165 -8.82 51.45 7.68
C ASN A 165 -10.01 52.22 7.07
N GLY A 166 -10.22 53.48 7.46
CA GLY A 166 -11.34 54.30 7.00
C GLY A 166 -12.63 54.17 7.81
N THR A 167 -12.58 53.66 9.05
CA THR A 167 -13.69 53.79 10.03
C THR A 167 -13.85 55.23 10.49
N ASP A 168 -15.00 55.59 11.06
CA ASP A 168 -15.20 56.89 11.69
C ASP A 168 -14.15 57.18 12.79
N TYR A 169 -13.78 58.45 12.94
CA TYR A 169 -12.73 58.88 13.87
C TYR A 169 -13.19 58.79 15.33
N GLN A 170 -12.33 58.23 16.19
CA GLN A 170 -12.57 58.04 17.61
C GLN A 170 -11.54 58.81 18.45
N PRO A 171 -11.91 59.33 19.64
CA PRO A 171 -10.96 59.98 20.53
C PRO A 171 -9.97 58.96 21.11
N TYR A 172 -8.69 59.33 21.13
CA TYR A 172 -7.63 58.54 21.74
C TYR A 172 -7.56 58.82 23.24
N SER A 173 -7.76 57.77 24.05
CA SER A 173 -7.71 57.82 25.52
C SER A 173 -6.70 56.86 26.15
N ALA A 174 -6.34 55.78 25.44
CA ALA A 174 -5.37 54.78 25.83
C ALA A 174 -4.82 54.06 24.59
N PRO A 175 -3.66 53.36 24.68
CA PRO A 175 -3.16 52.51 23.59
C PRO A 175 -4.19 51.46 23.15
N PHE A 176 -4.28 51.20 21.85
CA PHE A 176 -5.26 50.29 21.25
C PHE A 176 -4.58 49.20 20.43
N ALA A 177 -5.19 48.01 20.38
CA ALA A 177 -4.72 46.91 19.51
C ALA A 177 -5.07 47.19 18.04
N VAL A 178 -4.28 46.67 17.09
CA VAL A 178 -4.57 46.75 15.66
C VAL A 178 -5.23 45.44 15.20
N PRO A 179 -6.56 45.40 14.95
CA PRO A 179 -7.31 44.14 15.00
C PRO A 179 -7.42 43.39 13.66
N GLN A 180 -7.39 44.11 12.53
CA GLN A 180 -7.68 43.56 11.21
C GLN A 180 -6.40 43.08 10.53
N GLU A 181 -6.36 41.80 10.17
CA GLU A 181 -5.30 41.16 9.39
C GLU A 181 -5.24 41.67 7.94
N GLY A 182 -4.03 41.68 7.36
CA GLY A 182 -3.71 42.30 6.08
C GLY A 182 -3.19 43.74 6.21
N GLU A 183 -3.20 44.49 5.10
CA GLU A 183 -2.73 45.88 5.06
C GLU A 183 -3.65 46.79 5.91
N CYS A 184 -3.05 47.48 6.89
CA CYS A 184 -3.75 48.40 7.78
C CYS A 184 -3.19 49.83 7.66
N THR A 185 -4.09 50.81 7.58
CA THR A 185 -3.78 52.24 7.64
C THR A 185 -4.40 52.84 8.91
N ILE A 186 -3.56 53.33 9.81
CA ILE A 186 -3.98 54.15 10.95
C ILE A 186 -3.88 55.62 10.52
N ALA A 187 -5.00 56.35 10.53
CA ALA A 187 -5.04 57.79 10.27
C ALA A 187 -5.28 58.53 11.59
N TYR A 188 -4.54 59.61 11.86
CA TYR A 188 -4.61 60.31 13.15
C TYR A 188 -4.28 61.81 13.04
N PHE A 189 -4.84 62.59 13.97
CA PHE A 189 -4.59 64.03 14.13
C PHE A 189 -4.98 64.49 15.54
N ALA A 190 -4.46 65.65 15.98
CA ALA A 190 -4.82 66.30 17.22
C ALA A 190 -5.39 67.72 17.03
N GLU A 191 -6.08 68.18 18.08
CA GLU A 191 -6.64 69.52 18.26
C GLU A 191 -6.15 70.11 19.58
N ASP A 192 -5.84 71.41 19.58
CA ASP A 192 -5.56 72.17 20.80
C ASP A 192 -6.87 72.56 21.54
N HIS A 193 -6.77 73.35 22.61
CA HIS A 193 -7.95 73.82 23.33
C HIS A 193 -8.70 74.99 22.66
N VAL A 194 -8.16 75.61 21.60
CA VAL A 194 -8.78 76.74 20.87
C VAL A 194 -9.18 76.39 19.43
N GLY A 195 -9.20 75.09 19.08
CA GLY A 195 -9.66 74.57 17.79
C GLY A 195 -8.65 74.60 16.65
N ASN A 196 -7.35 74.83 16.90
CA ASN A 196 -6.32 74.59 15.87
C ASN A 196 -6.12 73.08 15.68
N ARG A 197 -6.38 72.59 14.47
CA ARG A 197 -6.27 71.16 14.10
C ARG A 197 -5.04 70.92 13.22
N GLU A 198 -4.29 69.85 13.49
CA GLU A 198 -3.13 69.51 12.66
C GLU A 198 -3.51 68.86 11.32
N ALA A 199 -2.57 68.84 10.37
CA ALA A 199 -2.74 68.13 9.11
C ALA A 199 -2.79 66.60 9.35
N LEU A 200 -3.77 65.93 8.73
CA LEU A 200 -4.01 64.49 8.91
C LEU A 200 -2.74 63.67 8.62
N ARG A 201 -2.29 62.89 9.61
CA ARG A 201 -1.17 61.96 9.48
C ARG A 201 -1.69 60.56 9.21
N THR A 202 -0.92 59.76 8.48
CA THR A 202 -1.19 58.34 8.24
C THR A 202 0.02 57.49 8.61
N TYR A 203 -0.23 56.24 8.96
CA TYR A 203 0.77 55.23 9.27
C TYR A 203 0.29 53.90 8.71
N GLN A 204 1.09 53.30 7.83
CA GLN A 204 0.76 52.06 7.12
C GLN A 204 1.59 50.90 7.67
N LEU A 205 0.92 49.77 7.90
CA LEU A 205 1.53 48.57 8.47
C LEU A 205 0.78 47.31 8.01
N LEU A 206 1.47 46.19 7.97
CA LEU A 206 0.92 44.88 7.67
C LEU A 206 0.61 44.14 8.98
N VAL A 207 -0.65 43.80 9.22
CA VAL A 207 -1.06 43.00 10.38
C VAL A 207 -1.08 41.54 9.96
N ASP A 208 -0.32 40.71 10.64
CA ASP A 208 -0.19 39.28 10.35
C ASP A 208 -0.52 38.47 11.61
N ARG A 209 -1.60 37.69 11.57
CA ARG A 209 -2.16 36.98 12.74
C ARG A 209 -2.26 35.48 12.52
N SER A 210 -1.93 35.02 11.31
CA SER A 210 -1.94 33.63 10.93
C SER A 210 -0.53 33.05 11.07
N ALA A 211 -0.45 31.79 11.47
CA ALA A 211 0.80 31.07 11.39
C ALA A 211 1.04 30.61 9.93
N PRO A 212 2.31 30.43 9.52
CA PRO A 212 2.63 29.77 8.25
C PRO A 212 1.96 28.40 8.13
N THR A 213 1.84 27.92 6.88
CA THR A 213 1.37 26.56 6.58
C THR A 213 2.44 25.80 5.80
N THR A 214 2.88 24.65 6.32
CA THR A 214 3.92 23.84 5.68
C THR A 214 3.36 22.61 4.98
N GLU A 215 3.56 22.54 3.67
CA GLU A 215 3.24 21.39 2.83
C GLU A 215 4.42 20.39 2.85
N CYS A 216 4.17 19.10 3.11
CA CYS A 216 5.20 18.05 3.14
C CYS A 216 5.12 17.18 1.88
N ILE A 217 6.17 17.22 1.04
CA ILE A 217 6.19 16.56 -0.27
C ILE A 217 7.32 15.53 -0.32
N LEU A 218 6.97 14.28 -0.63
CA LEU A 218 7.94 13.22 -0.91
C LEU A 218 8.47 13.34 -2.35
N LEU A 219 9.77 13.13 -2.54
CA LEU A 219 10.47 13.21 -3.81
C LEU A 219 11.29 11.93 -4.03
N GLY A 220 10.80 11.02 -4.87
CA GLY A 220 11.41 9.71 -5.13
C GLY A 220 10.35 8.63 -5.28
N MET A 221 10.72 7.37 -5.04
CA MET A 221 9.80 6.25 -5.04
C MET A 221 9.01 6.15 -3.72
N VAL A 222 7.69 6.06 -3.85
CA VAL A 222 6.70 6.09 -2.77
C VAL A 222 5.57 5.13 -3.10
N LEU A 223 5.16 4.32 -2.13
CA LEU A 223 4.05 3.37 -2.23
C LEU A 223 2.79 3.92 -1.55
N THR A 224 1.65 3.28 -1.80
CA THR A 224 0.30 3.76 -1.43
C THR A 224 0.03 3.84 0.08
N ASP A 225 0.92 3.32 0.91
CA ASP A 225 0.84 3.30 2.38
C ASP A 225 1.90 4.20 3.07
N ASN A 226 2.52 5.12 2.32
CA ASN A 226 3.71 5.89 2.71
C ASN A 226 4.96 5.03 3.02
N THR A 227 5.07 3.81 2.51
CA THR A 227 6.38 3.14 2.39
C THR A 227 7.21 3.85 1.32
N VAL A 228 8.47 4.19 1.61
CA VAL A 228 9.35 4.96 0.73
C VAL A 228 10.72 4.29 0.58
N ALA A 229 11.33 4.45 -0.59
CA ALA A 229 12.67 3.95 -0.85
C ALA A 229 13.76 4.72 -0.11
N LYS A 230 14.89 4.05 0.17
CA LYS A 230 16.12 4.63 0.76
C LYS A 230 16.66 5.88 0.04
N HIS A 231 16.38 6.02 -1.25
CA HIS A 231 16.81 7.16 -2.07
C HIS A 231 15.82 8.34 -2.08
N THR A 232 14.62 8.17 -1.53
CA THR A 232 13.58 9.21 -1.46
C THR A 232 14.00 10.34 -0.52
N GLN A 233 13.52 11.55 -0.80
CA GLN A 233 13.81 12.76 -0.05
C GLN A 233 12.51 13.46 0.36
N ILE A 234 12.53 14.21 1.46
CA ILE A 234 11.37 14.97 1.94
C ILE A 234 11.60 16.46 1.75
N ARG A 235 10.74 17.12 0.97
CA ARG A 235 10.75 18.57 0.76
C ARG A 235 9.58 19.21 1.50
N LEU A 236 9.91 19.99 2.53
CA LEU A 236 8.96 20.91 3.14
C LEU A 236 8.81 22.17 2.26
N GLN A 237 7.58 22.63 2.06
CA GLN A 237 7.24 23.87 1.37
C GLN A 237 6.39 24.75 2.30
N PRO A 238 7.03 25.55 3.17
CA PRO A 238 6.34 26.49 4.02
C PRO A 238 5.83 27.68 3.20
N ARG A 239 4.62 28.13 3.50
CA ARG A 239 3.96 29.27 2.87
C ARG A 239 3.40 30.18 3.96
N ASP A 240 3.45 31.47 3.69
CA ASP A 240 2.80 32.49 4.49
C ASP A 240 2.14 33.52 3.57
N ALA A 241 1.11 34.21 4.06
CA ALA A 241 0.30 35.16 3.30
C ALA A 241 0.81 36.62 3.39
N TYR A 242 1.54 37.00 4.43
CA TYR A 242 1.76 38.39 4.80
C TYR A 242 3.21 38.72 5.16
N SER A 243 3.70 38.41 6.37
CA SER A 243 5.05 38.79 6.81
C SER A 243 6.16 37.93 6.18
N GLY A 244 5.81 36.72 5.75
CA GLY A 244 6.69 35.73 5.12
C GLY A 244 7.27 34.73 6.11
N VAL A 245 7.71 33.57 5.59
CA VAL A 245 8.35 32.54 6.42
C VAL A 245 9.77 32.98 6.81
N ARG A 246 10.03 33.03 8.12
CA ARG A 246 11.34 33.33 8.70
C ARG A 246 12.20 32.08 8.84
N GLN A 247 11.63 31.00 9.38
CA GLN A 247 12.31 29.72 9.51
C GLN A 247 11.33 28.53 9.52
N THR A 248 11.81 27.37 9.09
CA THR A 248 11.14 26.08 9.26
C THR A 248 12.09 25.16 10.01
N ARG A 249 11.55 24.37 10.94
CA ARG A 249 12.28 23.38 11.72
C ARG A 249 11.62 22.03 11.60
N TYR A 250 12.42 20.98 11.63
CA TYR A 250 11.94 19.60 11.62
C TYR A 250 12.73 18.74 12.60
N ARG A 251 12.15 17.62 13.01
CA ARG A 251 12.84 16.52 13.70
C ARG A 251 12.32 15.19 13.20
N LEU A 252 13.15 14.17 13.30
CA LEU A 252 12.75 12.78 13.05
C LEU A 252 12.69 12.05 14.40
N ASP A 253 11.67 11.23 14.59
CA ASP A 253 11.50 10.31 15.71
C ASP A 253 11.67 10.94 17.10
N SER A 254 11.05 12.11 17.29
CA SER A 254 11.14 12.93 18.52
C SER A 254 12.56 13.42 18.89
N GLY A 255 13.51 13.36 17.95
CA GLY A 255 14.89 13.83 18.13
C GLY A 255 15.05 15.35 18.29
N ALA A 256 16.29 15.83 18.18
CA ALA A 256 16.58 17.27 18.24
C ALA A 256 15.98 18.03 17.06
N TRP A 257 15.46 19.24 17.30
CA TRP A 257 14.97 20.14 16.26
C TRP A 257 16.12 20.67 15.39
N VAL A 258 16.04 20.40 14.08
CA VAL A 258 16.98 20.84 13.04
C VAL A 258 16.34 21.96 12.22
N LEU A 259 17.12 22.97 11.86
CA LEU A 259 16.70 24.02 10.93
C LEU A 259 16.64 23.44 9.50
N TYR A 260 15.49 23.55 8.84
CA TYR A 260 15.32 23.12 7.44
C TYR A 260 15.96 24.16 6.49
N PRO A 261 16.98 23.79 5.68
CA PRO A 261 17.58 24.71 4.73
C PRO A 261 16.65 24.91 3.52
N PRO A 262 16.22 26.14 3.20
CA PRO A 262 15.34 26.37 2.06
C PRO A 262 15.94 25.82 0.75
N ARG A 263 15.13 25.07 0.00
CA ARG A 263 15.49 24.38 -1.27
C ARG A 263 16.38 23.13 -1.12
N THR A 264 16.73 22.69 0.08
CA THR A 264 17.46 21.42 0.30
C THR A 264 16.54 20.38 0.92
N PRO A 265 16.07 19.36 0.15
CA PRO A 265 15.27 18.28 0.71
C PRO A 265 16.04 17.48 1.77
N ILE A 266 15.30 16.91 2.72
CA ILE A 266 15.79 16.03 3.78
C ILE A 266 16.11 14.66 3.15
N PRO A 267 17.37 14.19 3.15
CA PRO A 267 17.74 12.92 2.52
C PRO A 267 17.55 11.73 3.48
N LEU A 268 16.86 10.68 3.04
CA LEU A 268 16.61 9.48 3.86
C LEU A 268 17.76 8.44 3.82
N LEU A 269 18.78 8.65 2.99
CA LEU A 269 19.91 7.71 2.77
C LEU A 269 20.66 7.24 4.04
N LYS A 270 20.62 8.04 5.12
CA LYS A 270 21.26 7.74 6.43
C LYS A 270 20.27 7.38 7.54
N VAL A 271 18.98 7.35 7.24
CA VAL A 271 17.93 6.91 8.17
C VAL A 271 17.93 5.37 8.21
N PRO A 272 17.73 4.72 9.37
CA PRO A 272 17.57 3.28 9.46
C PRO A 272 16.33 2.78 8.70
N ASP A 273 16.25 1.47 8.47
CA ASP A 273 15.00 0.83 8.05
C ASP A 273 13.92 0.93 9.16
N GLY A 274 12.65 1.06 8.76
CA GLY A 274 11.52 0.94 9.67
C GLY A 274 10.50 2.10 9.65
N PRO A 275 9.59 2.15 10.64
CA PRO A 275 8.56 3.19 10.73
C PRO A 275 9.11 4.48 11.36
N HIS A 276 8.88 5.62 10.70
CA HIS A 276 9.37 6.92 11.12
C HIS A 276 8.25 7.96 11.31
N LEU A 277 8.51 8.91 12.19
CA LEU A 277 7.71 10.11 12.42
C LEU A 277 8.55 11.36 12.11
N LEU A 278 8.21 12.05 11.03
CA LEU A 278 8.67 13.41 10.78
C LEU A 278 7.73 14.38 11.49
N GLU A 279 8.30 15.27 12.32
CA GLU A 279 7.59 16.40 12.91
C GLU A 279 8.18 17.69 12.35
N PHE A 280 7.35 18.66 11.99
CA PHE A 280 7.80 19.95 11.46
C PHE A 280 6.92 21.13 11.90
N GLN A 281 7.52 22.31 11.97
CA GLN A 281 6.85 23.58 12.25
C GLN A 281 7.62 24.75 11.64
N SER A 282 6.89 25.79 11.23
CA SER A 282 7.41 27.05 10.70
C SER A 282 7.02 28.24 11.56
N GLU A 283 7.81 29.31 11.45
CA GLU A 283 7.67 30.59 12.12
C GLU A 283 7.80 31.70 11.07
N ASP A 284 6.95 32.72 11.16
CA ASP A 284 6.96 33.91 10.29
C ASP A 284 7.92 35.02 10.77
N TYR A 285 7.90 36.20 10.16
CA TYR A 285 8.75 37.31 10.61
C TYR A 285 8.19 38.09 11.80
N VAL A 286 6.92 37.95 12.20
CA VAL A 286 6.32 38.66 13.35
C VAL A 286 6.19 37.81 14.62
N GLY A 287 6.47 36.50 14.53
CA GLY A 287 6.50 35.54 15.63
C GLY A 287 5.32 34.55 15.68
N ASN A 288 4.45 34.49 14.68
CA ASN A 288 3.41 33.45 14.64
C ASN A 288 4.05 32.09 14.28
N VAL A 289 3.66 31.02 14.97
CA VAL A 289 4.26 29.68 14.87
C VAL A 289 3.19 28.64 14.55
N GLU A 290 3.41 27.79 13.55
CA GLU A 290 2.43 26.78 13.16
C GLU A 290 2.36 25.62 14.18
N PRO A 291 1.18 25.02 14.45
CA PRO A 291 1.08 23.82 15.26
C PRO A 291 1.93 22.70 14.68
N VAL A 292 2.64 21.94 15.54
CA VAL A 292 3.55 20.86 15.10
C VAL A 292 2.81 19.86 14.20
N GLN A 293 3.17 19.87 12.92
CA GLN A 293 2.67 18.96 11.92
C GLN A 293 3.36 17.60 12.06
N GLN A 294 2.64 16.53 11.76
CA GLN A 294 3.13 15.15 11.86
C GLN A 294 2.93 14.41 10.54
N PHE A 295 4.00 13.83 10.02
CA PHE A 295 3.97 12.96 8.85
C PHE A 295 4.60 11.61 9.17
N ARG A 296 3.87 10.53 8.88
CA ARG A 296 4.31 9.14 9.15
C ARG A 296 4.59 8.43 7.84
N PHE A 297 5.73 7.75 7.79
CA PHE A 297 6.18 6.95 6.66
C PHE A 297 6.91 5.71 7.17
N TYR A 298 7.16 4.76 6.27
CA TYR A 298 8.05 3.62 6.53
C TYR A 298 9.22 3.70 5.54
N LEU A 299 10.46 3.67 6.02
CA LEU A 299 11.61 3.52 5.14
C LEU A 299 11.83 2.03 4.91
N ASP A 300 11.67 1.57 3.66
CA ASP A 300 12.08 0.23 3.27
C ASP A 300 13.48 0.30 2.66
N ALA A 301 14.42 -0.36 3.33
CA ALA A 301 15.84 -0.38 2.98
C ALA A 301 16.43 -1.79 3.07
N ILE A 302 15.58 -2.82 3.21
CA ILE A 302 15.97 -4.24 3.27
C ILE A 302 15.60 -4.89 1.92
N PRO A 303 16.56 -5.54 1.23
CA PRO A 303 16.27 -6.23 -0.02
C PRO A 303 15.62 -7.61 0.21
N PRO A 304 14.86 -8.14 -0.77
CA PRO A 304 14.17 -9.41 -0.58
C PRO A 304 15.14 -10.58 -0.46
N ILE A 305 14.77 -11.54 0.39
CA ILE A 305 15.48 -12.81 0.56
C ILE A 305 15.13 -13.70 -0.64
N THR A 306 16.11 -13.95 -1.50
CA THR A 306 15.97 -14.86 -2.65
C THR A 306 16.66 -16.19 -2.39
N ILE A 307 15.99 -17.29 -2.71
CA ILE A 307 16.51 -18.66 -2.64
C ILE A 307 16.29 -19.41 -3.96
N SER A 308 17.20 -20.34 -4.26
CA SER A 308 17.10 -21.27 -5.39
C SER A 308 16.94 -22.71 -4.91
N ASP A 309 16.13 -23.48 -5.63
CA ASP A 309 15.82 -24.89 -5.39
C ASP A 309 15.79 -25.66 -6.73
N VAL A 310 16.05 -26.96 -6.71
CA VAL A 310 16.15 -27.79 -7.92
C VAL A 310 15.06 -28.85 -7.90
N LEU A 311 14.04 -28.67 -8.74
CA LEU A 311 12.89 -29.55 -8.87
C LEU A 311 13.20 -30.70 -9.84
N GLY A 312 12.87 -31.93 -9.44
CA GLY A 312 12.93 -33.12 -10.29
C GLY A 312 14.00 -34.12 -9.85
N ASP A 313 13.90 -35.32 -10.42
CA ASP A 313 14.60 -36.50 -9.92
C ASP A 313 16.12 -36.41 -10.15
N ARG A 314 16.88 -36.60 -9.06
CA ARG A 314 18.34 -36.52 -9.01
C ARG A 314 18.91 -37.73 -8.28
N PHE A 315 19.56 -38.62 -9.01
CA PHE A 315 20.21 -39.82 -8.47
C PHE A 315 21.73 -39.57 -8.34
N VAL A 316 22.35 -39.99 -7.23
CA VAL A 316 23.77 -39.72 -6.94
C VAL A 316 24.48 -41.03 -6.59
N VAL A 317 25.54 -41.37 -7.33
CA VAL A 317 26.33 -42.60 -7.15
C VAL A 317 27.81 -42.26 -7.21
N GLY A 318 28.47 -42.30 -6.05
CA GLY A 318 29.81 -41.75 -5.90
C GLY A 318 29.84 -40.27 -6.26
N ASP A 319 30.84 -39.84 -7.03
CA ASP A 319 30.95 -38.45 -7.52
C ASP A 319 29.98 -38.13 -8.68
N LYS A 320 29.23 -39.11 -9.20
CA LYS A 320 28.31 -38.89 -10.34
C LYS A 320 26.94 -38.43 -9.85
N THR A 321 26.49 -37.29 -10.37
CA THR A 321 25.09 -36.85 -10.26
C THR A 321 24.38 -37.05 -11.59
N PHE A 322 23.33 -37.85 -11.57
CA PHE A 322 22.38 -38.06 -12.67
C PHE A 322 21.17 -37.13 -12.44
N PHE A 323 20.63 -36.58 -13.53
CA PHE A 323 19.44 -35.75 -13.53
C PHE A 323 18.51 -36.25 -14.64
N SER A 324 17.22 -36.36 -14.36
CA SER A 324 16.25 -36.56 -15.46
C SER A 324 16.24 -35.33 -16.39
N GLY A 325 15.89 -35.52 -17.67
CA GLY A 325 15.72 -34.40 -18.61
C GLY A 325 14.60 -33.42 -18.24
N ARG A 326 13.88 -33.69 -17.14
CA ARG A 326 12.77 -32.91 -16.60
C ARG A 326 13.20 -31.93 -15.49
N THR A 327 14.46 -31.97 -15.05
CA THR A 327 14.95 -31.14 -13.94
C THR A 327 14.85 -29.64 -14.23
N LYS A 328 14.18 -28.91 -13.32
CA LYS A 328 13.92 -27.47 -13.40
C LYS A 328 14.56 -26.71 -12.21
N MET A 329 15.10 -25.52 -12.47
CA MET A 329 15.47 -24.57 -11.43
C MET A 329 14.24 -23.77 -11.00
N LYS A 330 13.93 -23.79 -9.70
CA LYS A 330 12.94 -22.92 -9.06
C LYS A 330 13.66 -21.82 -8.31
N ILE A 331 13.24 -20.59 -8.51
CA ILE A 331 13.65 -19.44 -7.70
C ILE A 331 12.44 -19.00 -6.88
N THR A 332 12.67 -18.52 -5.66
CA THR A 332 11.62 -17.97 -4.78
C THR A 332 12.20 -16.79 -4.03
N ALA A 333 11.51 -15.66 -4.06
CA ALA A 333 11.86 -14.45 -3.33
C ALA A 333 10.74 -14.12 -2.34
N VAL A 334 11.11 -13.66 -1.15
CA VAL A 334 10.18 -13.17 -0.12
C VAL A 334 10.73 -11.86 0.43
N ASP A 335 9.84 -10.90 0.61
CA ASP A 335 10.13 -9.54 1.06
C ASP A 335 9.43 -9.25 2.41
N ASN A 336 9.99 -8.35 3.22
CA ASN A 336 9.48 -8.00 4.55
C ASN A 336 8.44 -6.88 4.58
N ARG A 337 8.35 -6.03 3.54
CA ARG A 337 7.49 -4.85 3.56
C ARG A 337 6.90 -4.49 2.20
N SER A 338 7.69 -4.01 1.25
CA SER A 338 7.19 -3.47 -0.01
C SER A 338 6.79 -4.53 -1.05
N GLY A 339 7.16 -5.79 -0.82
CA GLY A 339 6.82 -6.91 -1.70
C GLY A 339 7.76 -7.02 -2.89
N VAL A 340 7.94 -8.25 -3.39
CA VAL A 340 8.80 -8.53 -4.55
C VAL A 340 8.16 -7.97 -5.82
N LYS A 341 8.85 -7.01 -6.45
CA LYS A 341 8.49 -6.40 -7.74
C LYS A 341 8.82 -7.34 -8.89
N GLU A 342 10.02 -7.92 -8.89
CA GLU A 342 10.48 -8.84 -9.92
C GLU A 342 11.65 -9.72 -9.47
N VAL A 343 11.82 -10.85 -10.15
CA VAL A 343 12.95 -11.78 -9.99
C VAL A 343 13.60 -11.92 -11.36
N LEU A 344 14.93 -11.78 -11.44
CA LEU A 344 15.69 -11.96 -12.68
C LEU A 344 16.76 -13.03 -12.53
N TYR A 345 17.02 -13.75 -13.61
CA TYR A 345 18.02 -14.82 -13.68
C TYR A 345 18.81 -14.77 -15.00
N SER A 346 20.07 -15.23 -14.96
CA SER A 346 20.98 -15.34 -16.10
C SER A 346 21.64 -16.71 -16.06
N VAL A 347 21.66 -17.40 -17.19
CA VAL A 347 22.24 -18.75 -17.32
C VAL A 347 23.52 -18.68 -18.15
N ASP A 348 24.59 -19.28 -17.63
CA ASP A 348 25.92 -19.39 -18.25
C ASP A 348 26.54 -18.06 -18.71
N GLY A 349 26.12 -16.93 -18.13
CA GLY A 349 26.59 -15.60 -18.49
C GLY A 349 25.82 -14.94 -19.65
N GLY A 350 24.67 -15.48 -20.04
CA GLY A 350 23.71 -14.80 -20.91
C GLY A 350 23.09 -13.53 -20.29
N PRO A 351 22.18 -12.85 -21.00
CA PRO A 351 21.44 -11.72 -20.43
C PRO A 351 20.64 -12.14 -19.17
N PHE A 352 20.24 -11.15 -18.38
CA PHE A 352 19.26 -11.38 -17.32
C PHE A 352 17.85 -11.34 -17.90
N GLU A 353 17.10 -12.42 -17.69
CA GLU A 353 15.70 -12.59 -18.09
C GLU A 353 14.80 -12.58 -16.84
N GLN A 354 13.53 -12.25 -17.02
CA GLN A 354 12.55 -12.26 -15.93
C GLN A 354 12.13 -13.69 -15.60
N TYR A 355 12.24 -14.09 -14.34
CA TYR A 355 11.78 -15.38 -13.85
C TYR A 355 10.26 -15.35 -13.62
N GLN A 356 9.52 -16.20 -14.34
CA GLN A 356 8.06 -16.33 -14.24
C GLN A 356 7.62 -17.72 -13.73
N GLU A 357 8.31 -18.78 -14.18
CA GLU A 357 8.09 -20.16 -13.73
C GLU A 357 9.42 -20.93 -13.65
N PRO A 358 9.47 -22.11 -13.00
CA PRO A 358 10.68 -22.92 -12.94
C PRO A 358 11.15 -23.39 -14.34
N PHE A 359 12.38 -23.06 -14.71
CA PHE A 359 12.94 -23.29 -16.05
C PHE A 359 13.86 -24.52 -16.11
N TYR A 360 13.97 -25.19 -17.27
CA TYR A 360 14.83 -26.37 -17.41
C TYR A 360 16.32 -26.01 -17.34
N MET A 361 17.11 -26.83 -16.65
CA MET A 361 18.57 -26.62 -16.56
C MET A 361 19.31 -26.97 -17.86
N PRO A 362 20.47 -26.35 -18.16
CA PRO A 362 21.22 -26.61 -19.38
C PRO A 362 21.61 -28.07 -19.56
N ASN A 363 21.04 -28.73 -20.57
CA ASN A 363 21.36 -30.11 -20.93
C ASN A 363 22.61 -30.19 -21.83
N ARG A 364 23.76 -29.67 -21.35
CA ARG A 364 25.08 -29.83 -21.97
C ARG A 364 26.16 -30.13 -20.92
N PRO A 365 27.29 -30.79 -21.26
CA PRO A 365 28.35 -31.08 -20.28
C PRO A 365 29.17 -29.82 -19.97
N GLY A 366 29.60 -29.65 -18.72
CA GLY A 366 30.43 -28.53 -18.29
C GLY A 366 30.06 -27.97 -16.92
N TRP A 367 30.61 -26.80 -16.60
CA TRP A 367 30.15 -26.00 -15.47
C TRP A 367 29.00 -25.11 -15.91
N HIS A 368 27.85 -25.23 -15.23
CA HIS A 368 26.69 -24.37 -15.45
C HIS A 368 26.49 -23.44 -14.26
N THR A 369 26.21 -22.17 -14.58
CA THR A 369 26.12 -21.09 -13.59
C THR A 369 24.81 -20.34 -13.79
N VAL A 370 23.94 -20.37 -12.77
CA VAL A 370 22.73 -19.56 -12.72
C VAL A 370 22.99 -18.41 -11.77
N ARG A 371 23.01 -17.18 -12.28
CA ARG A 371 23.00 -15.95 -11.48
C ARG A 371 21.58 -15.47 -11.32
N TYR A 372 21.19 -15.02 -10.15
CA TYR A 372 19.83 -14.52 -9.92
C TYR A 372 19.77 -13.47 -8.81
N TYR A 373 18.78 -12.59 -8.88
CA TYR A 373 18.45 -11.62 -7.84
C TYR A 373 16.96 -11.29 -7.90
N SER A 374 16.43 -10.68 -6.85
CA SER A 374 15.13 -10.00 -6.91
C SER A 374 15.26 -8.52 -6.58
N LEU A 375 14.22 -7.79 -6.95
CA LEU A 375 13.98 -6.40 -6.59
C LEU A 375 12.67 -6.32 -5.81
N ASP A 376 12.64 -5.52 -4.75
CA ASP A 376 11.41 -5.14 -4.05
C ASP A 376 10.67 -4.01 -4.80
N SER A 377 9.55 -3.54 -4.25
CA SER A 377 8.80 -2.40 -4.83
C SER A 377 9.40 -1.03 -4.47
N THR A 378 10.54 -0.96 -3.78
CA THR A 378 11.31 0.29 -3.53
C THR A 378 12.70 0.33 -4.22
N GLU A 379 12.99 -0.69 -5.04
CA GLU A 379 14.23 -0.95 -5.79
C GLU A 379 15.46 -1.34 -4.94
N ASN A 380 15.25 -1.83 -3.72
CA ASN A 380 16.24 -2.62 -2.99
C ASN A 380 16.48 -3.96 -3.73
N ARG A 381 17.74 -4.35 -3.87
CA ARG A 381 18.18 -5.54 -4.62
C ARG A 381 18.84 -6.57 -3.71
N THR A 382 18.55 -7.86 -3.90
CA THR A 382 19.28 -8.95 -3.21
C THR A 382 20.79 -8.84 -3.40
N GLU A 383 21.53 -8.73 -2.30
CA GLU A 383 23.00 -8.76 -2.27
C GLU A 383 23.51 -10.12 -1.78
N SER A 384 24.67 -10.56 -2.29
CA SER A 384 25.37 -11.75 -1.79
C SER A 384 26.26 -11.44 -0.59
N ARG A 385 26.77 -12.49 0.09
CA ARG A 385 27.78 -12.34 1.17
C ARG A 385 29.07 -11.64 0.74
N ASP A 386 29.35 -11.60 -0.56
CA ASP A 386 30.54 -10.98 -1.15
C ASP A 386 30.20 -9.62 -1.80
N ASN A 387 29.09 -8.99 -1.40
CA ASN A 387 28.50 -7.77 -1.96
C ASN A 387 28.28 -7.82 -3.49
N GLN A 388 28.04 -9.00 -4.06
CA GLN A 388 27.65 -9.13 -5.46
C GLN A 388 26.15 -8.82 -5.61
N GLN A 389 25.78 -8.10 -6.67
CA GLN A 389 24.40 -7.73 -7.01
C GLN A 389 23.57 -8.89 -7.60
N PHE A 390 23.95 -10.12 -7.26
CA PHE A 390 23.29 -11.37 -7.58
C PHE A 390 23.81 -12.49 -6.67
N LEU A 391 22.95 -13.47 -6.40
CA LEU A 391 23.33 -14.79 -5.90
C LEU A 391 23.75 -15.68 -7.09
N GLU A 392 24.61 -16.65 -6.84
CA GLU A 392 25.17 -17.52 -7.88
C GLU A 392 25.08 -19.00 -7.48
N TYR A 393 24.29 -19.77 -8.23
CA TYR A 393 24.22 -21.23 -8.12
C TYR A 393 25.12 -21.85 -9.20
N ARG A 394 26.12 -22.64 -8.78
CA ARG A 394 26.99 -23.41 -9.69
C ARG A 394 26.67 -24.89 -9.60
N MET A 395 26.52 -25.55 -10.74
CA MET A 395 26.55 -27.00 -10.85
C MET A 395 27.64 -27.45 -11.84
N LYS A 396 28.15 -28.66 -11.62
CA LYS A 396 29.12 -29.32 -12.51
C LYS A 396 28.45 -30.53 -13.14
N VAL A 397 28.23 -30.48 -14.44
CA VAL A 397 27.69 -31.58 -15.25
C VAL A 397 28.89 -32.30 -15.88
N ASP A 398 29.57 -33.12 -15.09
CA ASP A 398 30.83 -33.81 -15.47
C ASP A 398 30.67 -34.69 -16.71
N LYS A 399 29.59 -35.47 -16.74
CA LYS A 399 29.10 -36.21 -17.91
C LYS A 399 27.59 -36.20 -17.86
N ILE A 400 26.97 -35.97 -19.01
CA ILE A 400 25.53 -36.17 -19.14
C ILE A 400 25.24 -37.66 -19.18
N TYR A 401 24.49 -38.09 -18.18
CA TYR A 401 23.72 -39.32 -18.15
C TYR A 401 22.26 -38.92 -17.98
N VAL A 402 21.70 -38.26 -19.00
CA VAL A 402 20.24 -38.05 -19.05
C VAL A 402 19.65 -39.31 -19.64
N ASP A 403 19.02 -40.07 -18.75
CA ASP A 403 18.15 -41.16 -19.13
C ASP A 403 16.79 -40.58 -19.55
N LEU A 404 16.38 -40.85 -20.78
CA LEU A 404 15.05 -40.54 -21.34
C LEU A 404 14.26 -41.83 -21.63
N SER A 405 14.81 -42.98 -21.25
CA SER A 405 14.36 -44.31 -21.61
C SER A 405 13.42 -44.83 -20.52
N GLY A 406 12.30 -45.44 -20.90
CA GLY A 406 11.63 -46.35 -19.97
C GLY A 406 12.37 -47.69 -19.94
N PRO A 407 12.50 -48.37 -18.78
CA PRO A 407 13.25 -49.62 -18.66
C PRO A 407 12.74 -50.70 -19.63
N THR A 408 13.63 -51.58 -20.09
CA THR A 408 13.23 -52.73 -20.91
C THR A 408 12.57 -53.79 -20.04
N ILE A 409 11.27 -54.01 -20.23
CA ILE A 409 10.46 -54.96 -19.43
C ILE A 409 9.93 -56.14 -20.26
N SER A 410 9.75 -57.29 -19.60
CA SER A 410 9.23 -58.54 -20.17
C SER A 410 8.54 -59.41 -19.10
N TYR A 411 7.84 -60.45 -19.54
CA TYR A 411 7.21 -61.46 -18.69
C TYR A 411 7.52 -62.87 -19.19
N SER A 412 7.32 -63.87 -18.33
CA SER A 412 7.32 -65.29 -18.69
C SER A 412 6.35 -66.06 -17.78
N LEU A 413 5.65 -67.03 -18.34
CA LEU A 413 4.77 -67.96 -17.60
C LEU A 413 5.52 -69.26 -17.27
N SER A 414 5.22 -69.86 -16.13
CA SER A 414 5.77 -71.15 -15.71
C SER A 414 4.71 -72.00 -15.01
N GLY A 415 4.55 -73.24 -15.45
CA GLY A 415 3.47 -74.14 -15.03
C GLY A 415 2.92 -74.90 -16.23
N GLU A 416 1.74 -75.48 -16.08
CA GLU A 416 1.05 -76.14 -17.19
C GLU A 416 0.21 -75.13 -17.97
N THR A 417 0.45 -75.06 -19.27
CA THR A 417 -0.16 -74.09 -20.18
C THR A 417 -0.51 -74.77 -21.50
N PHE A 418 -1.65 -74.41 -22.08
CA PHE A 418 -2.10 -74.90 -23.38
C PHE A 418 -2.36 -73.73 -24.31
N THR A 419 -1.82 -73.72 -25.53
CA THR A 419 -2.01 -72.61 -26.48
C THR A 419 -2.77 -73.09 -27.71
N ARG A 420 -3.84 -72.38 -28.07
CA ARG A 420 -4.69 -72.68 -29.23
C ARG A 420 -5.15 -71.38 -29.88
N ASN A 421 -4.89 -71.25 -31.19
CA ASN A 421 -5.27 -70.08 -31.99
C ASN A 421 -4.93 -68.75 -31.27
N ASP A 422 -3.64 -68.58 -30.97
CA ASP A 422 -3.02 -67.44 -30.28
C ASP A 422 -3.49 -67.18 -28.83
N THR A 423 -4.54 -67.86 -28.34
CA THR A 423 -4.97 -67.80 -26.94
C THR A 423 -4.15 -68.78 -26.09
N THR A 424 -3.54 -68.29 -25.01
CA THR A 424 -2.83 -69.12 -24.03
C THR A 424 -3.71 -69.36 -22.81
N PHE A 425 -4.06 -70.62 -22.59
CA PHE A 425 -4.84 -71.14 -21.49
C PHE A 425 -3.91 -71.55 -20.35
N VAL A 426 -4.31 -71.25 -19.11
CA VAL A 426 -3.52 -71.45 -17.89
C VAL A 426 -4.42 -71.94 -16.74
N SER A 427 -3.89 -72.75 -15.82
CA SER A 427 -4.59 -72.99 -14.54
C SER A 427 -4.21 -71.92 -13.51
N PRO A 428 -5.00 -71.72 -12.43
CA PRO A 428 -4.69 -70.75 -11.37
C PRO A 428 -3.32 -70.92 -10.70
N ARG A 429 -2.65 -72.07 -10.86
CA ARG A 429 -1.31 -72.35 -10.33
C ARG A 429 -0.17 -71.92 -11.25
N THR A 430 -0.47 -71.42 -12.45
CA THR A 430 0.55 -70.95 -13.39
C THR A 430 1.17 -69.65 -12.90
N THR A 431 2.49 -69.68 -12.71
CA THR A 431 3.28 -68.60 -12.11
C THR A 431 3.71 -67.59 -13.18
N VAL A 432 3.37 -66.32 -12.97
CA VAL A 432 3.85 -65.16 -13.71
C VAL A 432 5.18 -64.70 -13.11
N THR A 433 6.23 -64.64 -13.93
CA THR A 433 7.50 -63.98 -13.61
C THR A 433 7.64 -62.72 -14.47
N LEU A 434 7.74 -61.56 -13.84
CA LEU A 434 8.09 -60.30 -14.50
C LEU A 434 9.60 -60.07 -14.43
N ARG A 435 10.15 -59.40 -15.44
CA ARG A 435 11.57 -59.01 -15.52
C ARG A 435 11.70 -57.60 -16.09
N GLY A 436 12.69 -56.88 -15.60
CA GLY A 436 13.06 -55.56 -16.09
C GLY A 436 14.57 -55.40 -16.07
N SER A 437 15.08 -54.59 -16.99
CA SER A 437 16.47 -54.13 -17.00
C SER A 437 16.55 -52.77 -17.67
N ASP A 438 17.34 -51.89 -17.10
CA ASP A 438 17.73 -50.62 -17.70
C ASP A 438 19.26 -50.54 -17.72
N ALA A 439 19.82 -49.87 -18.73
CA ALA A 439 21.27 -49.84 -18.96
C ALA A 439 21.92 -48.48 -18.59
N GLU A 440 21.12 -47.48 -18.26
CA GLU A 440 21.51 -46.09 -18.06
C GLU A 440 21.44 -45.70 -16.57
N SER A 441 20.23 -45.61 -16.00
CA SER A 441 19.99 -45.34 -14.58
C SER A 441 19.72 -46.60 -13.76
N GLY A 442 19.33 -47.69 -14.40
CA GLY A 442 19.07 -49.00 -13.79
C GLY A 442 17.64 -49.15 -13.27
N LEU A 443 17.13 -50.39 -13.26
CA LEU A 443 15.77 -50.68 -12.81
C LEU A 443 15.61 -50.36 -11.31
N ASN A 444 14.57 -49.60 -10.97
CA ASN A 444 14.17 -49.31 -9.59
C ASN A 444 13.13 -50.32 -9.08
N ARG A 445 12.02 -50.50 -9.81
CA ARG A 445 10.91 -51.38 -9.42
C ARG A 445 10.08 -51.87 -10.60
N LEU A 446 9.31 -52.93 -10.35
CA LEU A 446 8.24 -53.42 -11.20
C LEU A 446 6.93 -53.40 -10.41
N VAL A 447 5.83 -53.08 -11.09
CA VAL A 447 4.46 -53.16 -10.55
C VAL A 447 3.52 -53.77 -11.59
N TYR A 448 2.36 -54.27 -11.17
CA TYR A 448 1.37 -54.85 -12.07
C TYR A 448 -0.08 -54.67 -11.59
N THR A 449 -1.02 -54.69 -12.52
CA THR A 449 -2.46 -54.84 -12.25
C THR A 449 -2.99 -56.08 -12.99
N ILE A 450 -4.12 -56.60 -12.53
CA ILE A 450 -4.90 -57.63 -13.22
C ILE A 450 -6.29 -57.04 -13.45
N ASP A 451 -6.82 -57.19 -14.67
CA ASP A 451 -8.14 -56.74 -15.13
C ASP A 451 -8.44 -55.25 -14.92
N ASN A 452 -7.40 -54.40 -14.97
CA ASN A 452 -7.45 -52.97 -14.66
C ASN A 452 -7.88 -52.70 -13.19
N GLY A 453 -7.59 -53.62 -12.26
CA GLY A 453 -7.85 -53.43 -10.83
C GLY A 453 -7.23 -52.13 -10.31
N ALA A 454 -7.98 -51.42 -9.46
CA ALA A 454 -7.76 -50.00 -9.13
C ALA A 454 -6.46 -49.65 -8.36
N TRP A 455 -5.59 -50.62 -8.10
CA TRP A 455 -4.33 -50.44 -7.37
C TRP A 455 -3.21 -51.28 -8.00
N GLU A 456 -2.09 -50.63 -8.29
CA GLU A 456 -0.85 -51.29 -8.72
C GLU A 456 -0.28 -52.15 -7.58
N LYS A 457 -0.02 -53.44 -7.87
CA LYS A 457 0.64 -54.37 -6.96
C LYS A 457 2.15 -54.32 -7.20
N SER A 458 2.94 -54.08 -6.17
CA SER A 458 4.41 -54.17 -6.25
C SER A 458 4.86 -55.60 -6.56
N TYR A 459 5.72 -55.76 -7.55
CA TYR A 459 6.32 -57.05 -7.90
C TYR A 459 7.65 -57.23 -7.16
N SER A 460 7.65 -58.09 -6.13
CA SER A 460 8.83 -58.47 -5.35
C SER A 460 9.28 -59.92 -5.61
N ALA A 461 8.38 -60.77 -6.10
CA ALA A 461 8.61 -62.17 -6.43
C ALA A 461 7.58 -62.63 -7.51
N PRO A 462 7.83 -63.74 -8.22
CA PRO A 462 6.83 -64.37 -9.07
C PRO A 462 5.53 -64.68 -8.31
N PHE A 463 4.39 -64.53 -8.98
CA PHE A 463 3.05 -64.72 -8.40
C PHE A 463 2.22 -65.68 -9.25
N ASP A 464 1.28 -66.41 -8.66
CA ASP A 464 0.34 -67.25 -9.40
C ASP A 464 -1.01 -66.55 -9.62
N LEU A 465 -1.95 -67.25 -10.26
CA LEU A 465 -3.25 -66.74 -10.68
C LEU A 465 -4.39 -67.26 -9.78
N GLN A 466 -4.09 -67.60 -8.52
CA GLN A 466 -5.08 -68.09 -7.57
C GLN A 466 -6.13 -67.02 -7.24
N GLY A 467 -7.38 -67.46 -7.12
CA GLY A 467 -8.53 -66.59 -6.86
C GLY A 467 -9.16 -65.96 -8.11
N LEU A 468 -8.57 -66.14 -9.31
CA LEU A 468 -9.23 -65.75 -10.56
C LEU A 468 -10.30 -66.78 -10.97
N SER A 469 -11.35 -66.28 -11.60
CA SER A 469 -12.42 -67.07 -12.24
C SER A 469 -11.93 -67.79 -13.50
N SER A 470 -12.66 -68.78 -14.00
CA SER A 470 -12.49 -69.22 -15.39
C SER A 470 -12.92 -68.10 -16.36
N GLY A 471 -12.04 -67.69 -17.28
CA GLY A 471 -12.29 -66.58 -18.21
C GLY A 471 -11.02 -65.91 -18.75
N PHE A 472 -11.19 -64.86 -19.56
CA PHE A 472 -10.07 -64.01 -20.00
C PHE A 472 -9.64 -63.06 -18.89
N HIS A 473 -8.33 -63.00 -18.64
CA HIS A 473 -7.71 -62.08 -17.69
C HIS A 473 -6.55 -61.33 -18.36
N ARG A 474 -6.51 -60.00 -18.18
CA ARG A 474 -5.45 -59.12 -18.70
C ARG A 474 -4.54 -58.69 -17.57
N VAL A 475 -3.24 -58.94 -17.71
CA VAL A 475 -2.21 -58.43 -16.82
C VAL A 475 -1.52 -57.25 -17.48
N GLU A 476 -1.48 -56.11 -16.79
CA GLU A 476 -0.67 -54.95 -17.17
C GLU A 476 0.49 -54.82 -16.20
N TYR A 477 1.69 -54.53 -16.69
CA TYR A 477 2.88 -54.38 -15.87
C TYR A 477 3.73 -53.19 -16.31
N ILE A 478 4.27 -52.49 -15.31
CA ILE A 478 5.01 -51.24 -15.47
C ILE A 478 6.36 -51.39 -14.79
N GLY A 479 7.44 -51.03 -15.49
CA GLY A 479 8.77 -50.88 -14.91
C GLY A 479 9.12 -49.40 -14.75
N TYR A 480 9.81 -49.09 -13.65
CA TYR A 480 10.38 -47.77 -13.37
C TYR A 480 11.90 -47.88 -13.22
N ASP A 481 12.63 -46.89 -13.73
CA ASP A 481 14.08 -46.73 -13.54
C ASP A 481 14.41 -45.88 -12.29
N ASN A 482 15.69 -45.59 -12.03
CA ASN A 482 16.10 -44.78 -10.87
C ASN A 482 15.99 -43.26 -11.07
N VAL A 483 15.38 -42.78 -12.17
CA VAL A 483 15.04 -41.36 -12.38
C VAL A 483 13.56 -41.15 -12.74
N GLU A 484 12.71 -42.15 -12.43
CA GLU A 484 11.26 -42.15 -12.66
C GLU A 484 10.85 -41.94 -14.13
N ASN A 485 11.62 -42.50 -15.07
CA ASN A 485 11.05 -42.89 -16.36
C ASN A 485 10.32 -44.23 -16.21
N ARG A 486 9.30 -44.46 -17.05
CA ARG A 486 8.47 -45.68 -16.98
C ARG A 486 8.24 -46.31 -18.34
N ASN A 487 8.04 -47.63 -18.35
CA ASN A 487 7.63 -48.40 -19.52
C ASN A 487 6.48 -49.32 -19.13
N THR A 488 5.48 -49.49 -20.01
CA THR A 488 4.24 -50.24 -19.72
C THR A 488 4.01 -51.29 -20.81
N LYS A 489 3.66 -52.52 -20.40
CA LYS A 489 3.27 -53.60 -21.31
C LYS A 489 2.10 -54.39 -20.73
N THR A 490 1.38 -55.09 -21.61
CA THR A 490 0.27 -55.97 -21.27
C THR A 490 0.52 -57.39 -21.78
N PHE A 491 -0.16 -58.36 -21.18
CA PHE A 491 -0.40 -59.68 -21.77
C PHE A 491 -1.77 -60.20 -21.30
N GLU A 492 -2.31 -61.18 -22.02
CA GLU A 492 -3.62 -61.77 -21.74
C GLU A 492 -3.51 -63.29 -21.65
N VAL A 493 -4.26 -63.89 -20.74
CA VAL A 493 -4.36 -65.34 -20.53
C VAL A 493 -5.82 -65.73 -20.34
N LEU A 494 -6.18 -66.93 -20.76
CA LEU A 494 -7.47 -67.52 -20.43
C LEU A 494 -7.28 -68.48 -19.25
N VAL A 495 -7.72 -68.06 -18.07
CA VAL A 495 -7.68 -68.90 -16.87
C VAL A 495 -8.77 -69.96 -16.99
N ASP A 496 -8.42 -71.21 -16.75
CA ASP A 496 -9.37 -72.30 -16.53
C ASP A 496 -9.15 -72.83 -15.11
N ASN A 497 -10.08 -72.55 -14.21
CA ASN A 497 -10.07 -72.98 -12.81
C ASN A 497 -11.00 -74.17 -12.54
N THR A 498 -11.64 -74.68 -13.59
CA THR A 498 -12.75 -75.64 -13.53
C THR A 498 -12.24 -77.05 -13.82
N PRO A 499 -12.19 -77.97 -12.85
CA PRO A 499 -11.77 -79.35 -13.13
C PRO A 499 -12.87 -80.08 -13.95
N PRO A 500 -12.51 -81.00 -14.86
CA PRO A 500 -13.50 -81.60 -15.74
C PRO A 500 -14.57 -82.43 -15.04
N THR A 501 -15.69 -82.62 -15.74
CA THR A 501 -16.76 -83.53 -15.34
C THR A 501 -16.61 -84.88 -16.04
N PHE A 502 -17.06 -85.95 -15.37
CA PHE A 502 -17.17 -87.27 -15.97
C PHE A 502 -18.53 -87.89 -15.67
N GLY A 503 -18.98 -88.78 -16.56
CA GLY A 503 -20.14 -89.63 -16.39
C GLY A 503 -19.78 -91.10 -16.59
N PHE A 504 -20.65 -91.99 -16.13
CA PHE A 504 -20.56 -93.40 -16.50
C PHE A 504 -21.95 -93.97 -16.82
N GLU A 505 -21.99 -94.87 -17.80
CA GLU A 505 -23.17 -95.64 -18.17
C GLU A 505 -22.82 -97.13 -18.20
N LEU A 506 -23.84 -97.99 -18.06
CA LEU A 506 -23.69 -99.44 -18.07
C LEU A 506 -24.41 -100.03 -19.29
N SER A 507 -23.79 -101.03 -19.92
CA SER A 507 -24.22 -101.63 -21.21
C SER A 507 -25.60 -102.30 -21.19
N VAL A 508 -26.24 -102.38 -20.03
CA VAL A 508 -27.49 -103.09 -19.75
C VAL A 508 -28.26 -102.32 -18.67
N ALA A 509 -29.58 -102.32 -18.78
CA ALA A 509 -30.45 -101.76 -17.74
C ALA A 509 -30.31 -102.58 -16.43
N PRO A 510 -30.50 -101.95 -15.26
CA PRO A 510 -30.50 -102.66 -13.98
C PRO A 510 -31.68 -103.63 -13.89
N TYR A 511 -31.53 -104.68 -13.09
CA TYR A 511 -32.57 -105.70 -12.92
C TYR A 511 -33.76 -105.14 -12.14
N GLN A 512 -34.94 -105.17 -12.75
CA GLN A 512 -36.15 -104.63 -12.13
C GLN A 512 -36.50 -105.39 -10.84
N GLU A 513 -37.03 -104.66 -9.85
CA GLU A 513 -37.39 -105.13 -8.50
C GLU A 513 -36.24 -105.55 -7.55
N ARG A 514 -34.97 -105.58 -7.99
CA ARG A 514 -33.83 -105.74 -7.06
C ARG A 514 -33.02 -104.45 -6.88
N LYS A 515 -33.07 -103.94 -5.65
CA LYS A 515 -32.17 -102.88 -5.15
C LYS A 515 -31.11 -103.49 -4.24
N GLY A 516 -29.93 -102.87 -4.27
CA GLY A 516 -28.81 -103.21 -3.39
C GLY A 516 -29.05 -102.86 -1.93
N ALA A 517 -28.11 -103.21 -1.06
CA ALA A 517 -28.22 -102.96 0.39
C ALA A 517 -28.43 -101.47 0.72
N ASP A 518 -27.86 -100.58 -0.10
CA ASP A 518 -27.95 -99.12 0.04
C ASP A 518 -29.05 -98.48 -0.84
N GLY A 519 -29.90 -99.29 -1.49
CA GLY A 519 -31.00 -98.82 -2.35
C GLY A 519 -30.64 -98.55 -3.82
N GLU A 520 -29.37 -98.75 -4.19
CA GLU A 520 -28.81 -98.61 -5.54
C GLU A 520 -29.39 -99.66 -6.53
N PRO A 521 -29.37 -99.40 -7.86
CA PRO A 521 -29.74 -100.39 -8.86
C PRO A 521 -28.69 -101.51 -8.96
N ILE A 522 -29.11 -102.78 -9.03
CA ILE A 522 -28.19 -103.91 -9.23
C ILE A 522 -28.12 -104.32 -10.70
N TYR A 523 -26.91 -104.52 -11.22
CA TYR A 523 -26.62 -104.84 -12.61
C TYR A 523 -26.08 -106.28 -12.80
N PRO A 524 -26.18 -106.87 -14.00
CA PRO A 524 -25.45 -108.10 -14.34
C PRO A 524 -23.93 -107.93 -14.22
N ALA A 525 -23.22 -108.92 -13.66
CA ALA A 525 -21.77 -108.85 -13.48
C ALA A 525 -20.95 -108.83 -14.79
N ASP A 526 -21.55 -109.23 -15.91
CA ASP A 526 -20.95 -109.19 -17.25
C ASP A 526 -21.09 -107.83 -17.96
N ALA A 527 -21.85 -106.89 -17.38
CA ALA A 527 -22.05 -105.54 -17.91
C ALA A 527 -20.74 -104.79 -18.21
N LYS A 528 -20.78 -103.90 -19.21
CA LYS A 528 -19.66 -103.01 -19.53
C LYS A 528 -19.93 -101.59 -19.04
N ILE A 529 -18.93 -100.99 -18.41
CA ILE A 529 -18.89 -99.59 -18.04
C ILE A 529 -18.37 -98.78 -19.23
N TYR A 530 -19.16 -97.81 -19.65
CA TYR A 530 -18.79 -96.73 -20.54
C TYR A 530 -18.46 -95.51 -19.68
N LEU A 531 -17.36 -94.82 -19.97
CA LEU A 531 -17.04 -93.52 -19.37
C LEU A 531 -17.15 -92.42 -20.42
N THR A 532 -17.67 -91.28 -19.98
CA THR A 532 -17.67 -90.01 -20.72
C THR A 532 -16.96 -88.96 -19.88
N ALA A 533 -16.34 -87.99 -20.54
CA ALA A 533 -15.74 -86.84 -19.87
C ALA A 533 -15.98 -85.58 -20.70
N GLN A 534 -16.28 -84.48 -20.01
CA GLN A 534 -16.46 -83.17 -20.62
C GLN A 534 -15.80 -82.11 -19.75
N ASP A 535 -15.04 -81.25 -20.43
CA ASP A 535 -14.53 -80.00 -19.90
C ASP A 535 -15.18 -78.81 -20.63
N GLY A 536 -15.17 -77.63 -20.00
CA GLY A 536 -15.79 -76.40 -20.51
C GLY A 536 -14.89 -75.50 -21.36
N LEU A 537 -13.55 -75.62 -21.30
CA LEU A 537 -12.63 -74.61 -21.85
C LEU A 537 -11.39 -75.22 -22.53
N THR A 538 -10.57 -75.96 -21.78
CA THR A 538 -9.27 -76.46 -22.23
C THR A 538 -9.34 -77.84 -22.86
N GLY A 539 -10.29 -78.69 -22.45
CA GLY A 539 -10.49 -80.04 -22.97
C GLY A 539 -9.72 -81.11 -22.19
N ILE A 540 -10.13 -82.36 -22.37
CA ILE A 540 -9.62 -83.51 -21.61
C ILE A 540 -8.20 -83.89 -22.06
N ARG A 541 -7.23 -83.87 -21.14
CA ARG A 541 -5.90 -84.46 -21.30
C ARG A 541 -5.90 -85.96 -21.05
N SER A 542 -6.57 -86.40 -19.98
CA SER A 542 -6.68 -87.81 -19.65
C SER A 542 -8.00 -88.15 -18.94
N LEU A 543 -8.48 -89.37 -19.20
CA LEU A 543 -9.58 -90.01 -18.48
C LEU A 543 -9.08 -91.40 -18.06
N GLN A 544 -9.09 -91.67 -16.76
CA GLN A 544 -8.49 -92.85 -16.15
C GLN A 544 -9.46 -93.46 -15.14
N TYR A 545 -9.38 -94.77 -14.93
CA TYR A 545 -10.26 -95.48 -14.00
C TYR A 545 -9.55 -96.58 -13.22
N SER A 546 -10.07 -96.90 -12.05
CA SER A 546 -9.73 -98.10 -11.28
C SER A 546 -11.02 -98.80 -10.86
N LEU A 547 -11.10 -100.11 -11.12
CA LEU A 547 -12.21 -100.94 -10.67
C LEU A 547 -11.71 -101.91 -9.59
N ASN A 548 -12.38 -101.92 -8.44
CA ASN A 548 -12.08 -102.77 -7.27
C ASN A 548 -10.62 -102.67 -6.78
N GLY A 549 -10.02 -101.48 -6.84
CA GLY A 549 -8.66 -101.23 -6.34
C GLY A 549 -7.54 -101.70 -7.25
N LYS A 550 -7.85 -102.10 -8.50
CA LYS A 550 -6.84 -102.37 -9.55
C LYS A 550 -6.09 -101.07 -9.90
N PRO A 551 -4.86 -101.12 -10.45
CA PRO A 551 -4.11 -99.90 -10.82
C PRO A 551 -4.89 -98.97 -11.75
N LEU A 552 -4.73 -97.66 -11.56
CA LEU A 552 -5.41 -96.63 -12.36
C LEU A 552 -4.99 -96.74 -13.83
N THR A 553 -5.95 -96.95 -14.72
CA THR A 553 -5.75 -97.33 -16.12
C THR A 553 -6.46 -96.34 -17.04
N SER A 554 -5.80 -95.89 -18.11
CA SER A 554 -6.42 -94.96 -19.07
C SER A 554 -7.61 -95.58 -19.82
N TYR A 555 -8.72 -94.85 -19.88
CA TYR A 555 -9.92 -95.26 -20.60
C TYR A 555 -9.75 -95.09 -22.11
N THR A 556 -9.74 -96.21 -22.84
CA THR A 556 -9.62 -96.24 -24.31
C THR A 556 -10.78 -96.99 -24.99
N LYS A 557 -11.56 -97.74 -24.22
CA LYS A 557 -12.73 -98.53 -24.65
C LYS A 557 -13.55 -98.94 -23.43
N PRO A 558 -14.84 -99.32 -23.61
CA PRO A 558 -15.66 -99.88 -22.53
C PRO A 558 -15.02 -101.12 -21.91
N PHE A 559 -15.10 -101.22 -20.59
CA PHE A 559 -14.49 -102.29 -19.80
C PHE A 559 -15.53 -102.98 -18.91
N GLY A 560 -15.18 -104.11 -18.30
CA GLY A 560 -16.06 -104.83 -17.39
C GLY A 560 -15.25 -105.68 -16.41
N GLY A 561 -15.87 -106.72 -15.87
CA GLY A 561 -15.30 -107.45 -14.73
C GLY A 561 -15.74 -106.83 -13.41
N LEU A 562 -17.05 -106.56 -13.31
CA LEU A 562 -17.74 -106.39 -12.04
C LEU A 562 -17.70 -107.72 -11.31
N GLU A 563 -17.46 -107.67 -10.00
CA GLU A 563 -17.51 -108.79 -9.09
C GLU A 563 -18.86 -108.74 -8.35
N ARG A 564 -19.38 -109.91 -7.95
CA ARG A 564 -20.69 -110.01 -7.31
C ARG A 564 -20.70 -109.29 -5.95
N GLY A 565 -21.61 -108.33 -5.77
CA GLY A 565 -21.65 -107.40 -4.65
C GLY A 565 -21.29 -105.97 -5.06
N LYS A 566 -20.80 -105.17 -4.10
CA LYS A 566 -20.56 -103.73 -4.25
C LYS A 566 -19.17 -103.43 -4.82
N ASN A 567 -19.11 -103.09 -6.10
CA ASN A 567 -17.88 -102.71 -6.80
C ASN A 567 -17.50 -101.26 -6.51
N ARG A 568 -16.21 -100.95 -6.61
CA ARG A 568 -15.64 -99.61 -6.40
C ARG A 568 -15.04 -99.11 -7.71
N LEU A 569 -15.67 -98.10 -8.31
CA LEU A 569 -15.19 -97.43 -9.53
C LEU A 569 -14.62 -96.07 -9.14
N LEU A 570 -13.29 -95.95 -9.08
CA LEU A 570 -12.63 -94.66 -9.04
C LEU A 570 -12.47 -94.15 -10.47
N VAL A 571 -12.86 -92.91 -10.75
CA VAL A 571 -12.55 -92.23 -12.01
C VAL A 571 -11.74 -90.98 -11.70
N ARG A 572 -10.69 -90.76 -12.49
CA ARG A 572 -9.83 -89.60 -12.46
C ARG A 572 -9.83 -88.97 -13.85
N VAL A 573 -10.15 -87.70 -13.95
CA VAL A 573 -10.15 -86.93 -15.19
C VAL A 573 -9.32 -85.66 -15.02
N GLU A 574 -8.55 -85.31 -16.04
CA GLU A 574 -7.58 -84.21 -16.02
C GLU A 574 -7.66 -83.42 -17.33
N ASP A 575 -7.63 -82.09 -17.26
CA ASP A 575 -7.68 -81.18 -18.41
C ASP A 575 -6.29 -80.82 -18.98
N LEU A 576 -6.25 -80.02 -20.05
CA LEU A 576 -4.98 -79.62 -20.68
C LEU A 576 -4.15 -78.61 -19.86
N VAL A 577 -4.65 -78.04 -18.76
CA VAL A 577 -3.89 -77.13 -17.84
C VAL A 577 -3.67 -77.70 -16.43
N GLY A 578 -4.03 -78.97 -16.22
CA GLY A 578 -3.76 -79.77 -15.03
C GLY A 578 -4.81 -79.72 -13.93
N ASN A 579 -6.02 -79.19 -14.16
CA ASN A 579 -7.09 -79.32 -13.17
C ASN A 579 -7.60 -80.78 -13.18
N VAL A 580 -7.84 -81.33 -11.99
CA VAL A 580 -8.15 -82.75 -11.79
C VAL A 580 -9.45 -82.89 -11.01
N HIS A 581 -10.33 -83.77 -11.49
CA HIS A 581 -11.46 -84.28 -10.73
C HIS A 581 -11.24 -85.79 -10.54
N GLU A 582 -11.20 -86.23 -9.29
CA GLU A 582 -11.13 -87.64 -8.92
C GLU A 582 -12.24 -87.97 -7.93
N GLU A 583 -13.07 -88.97 -8.25
CA GLU A 583 -14.23 -89.34 -7.44
C GLU A 583 -14.48 -90.85 -7.49
N MET A 584 -14.93 -91.43 -6.37
CA MET A 584 -15.28 -92.83 -6.25
C MET A 584 -16.79 -93.05 -6.31
N ARG A 585 -17.23 -93.77 -7.34
CA ARG A 585 -18.59 -94.30 -7.49
C ARG A 585 -18.65 -95.76 -7.06
N PHE A 586 -19.86 -96.25 -6.78
CA PHE A 586 -20.12 -97.65 -6.45
C PHE A 586 -21.09 -98.25 -7.48
N ILE A 587 -20.94 -99.53 -7.78
CA ILE A 587 -21.80 -100.27 -8.72
C ILE A 587 -22.10 -101.63 -8.11
N GLU A 588 -23.37 -101.94 -7.82
CA GLU A 588 -23.75 -103.24 -7.26
C GLU A 588 -24.07 -104.24 -8.37
N ALA A 589 -23.56 -105.48 -8.27
CA ALA A 589 -23.73 -106.52 -9.28
C ALA A 589 -24.16 -107.88 -8.68
N TYR A 590 -24.95 -108.67 -9.41
CA TYR A 590 -25.58 -109.92 -8.91
C TYR A 590 -25.07 -111.23 -9.51
#